data_AF-A0A843WC91-F1
#
_entry.id   AF-A0A843WC91-F1
#
_cell.length_a   1.000
_cell.length_b   1.000
_cell.length_c   1.000
_cell.angle_alpha   90.00
_cell.angle_beta   90.00
_cell.angle_gamma   90.00
#
_symmetry.space_group_name_H-M   'P 1'
#
loop_
_entity.id
_entity.type
_entity.pdbx_description
1 polymer ?
#
loop_
_entity_poly.entity_id
_entity_poly.type
_entity_poly.pdbx_seq_one_letter_code
_entity_poly.pdbx_strand_id
1 'polypeptide(L)'
;MVNMEQYVVEVEQGLITYERVRQIAYGPSKIAQKYHGFIVNGYRFHTKDYGKSKSTMNSGVCVKGSTYNENEYDYYGIVEEIL
;
A
#
# COMPACT_ATOMS: atom_id res chain seq x y z
N MET A 1 -9.48 -18.95 -18.08
CA MET A 1 -8.55 -19.13 -16.96
C MET A 1 -7.20 -18.64 -17.44
N VAL A 2 -6.70 -17.51 -16.93
CA VAL A 2 -5.42 -16.94 -17.38
C VAL A 2 -4.31 -17.67 -16.66
N ASN A 3 -3.34 -18.18 -17.43
CA ASN A 3 -2.18 -18.90 -16.91
C ASN A 3 -1.32 -17.93 -16.08
N MET A 4 -1.26 -18.16 -14.78
CA MET A 4 -0.54 -17.31 -13.81
C MET A 4 0.97 -17.53 -13.82
N GLU A 5 1.47 -18.53 -14.57
CA GLU A 5 2.91 -18.85 -14.65
C GLU A 5 3.70 -17.88 -15.54
N GLN A 6 3.05 -16.91 -16.18
CA GLN A 6 3.71 -15.96 -17.07
C GLN A 6 4.17 -14.64 -16.41
N TYR A 7 4.01 -14.48 -15.11
CA TYR A 7 4.45 -13.28 -14.37
C TYR A 7 5.76 -13.52 -13.60
N VAL A 8 6.80 -14.01 -14.28
CA VAL A 8 8.17 -13.94 -13.76
C VAL A 8 8.76 -12.63 -14.25
N VAL A 9 8.66 -11.59 -13.43
CA VAL A 9 9.39 -10.34 -13.65
C VAL A 9 10.80 -10.57 -13.11
N GLU A 10 11.79 -10.71 -13.98
CA GLU A 10 13.19 -10.63 -13.57
C GLU A 10 13.45 -9.21 -13.06
N VAL A 11 13.65 -9.08 -11.75
CA VAL A 11 14.08 -7.83 -11.12
C VAL A 11 15.42 -8.11 -10.45
N GLU A 12 16.51 -7.73 -11.10
CA GLU A 12 17.82 -7.70 -10.45
C GLU A 12 17.81 -6.66 -9.33
N GLN A 13 18.23 -7.12 -8.14
CA GLN A 13 18.26 -6.45 -6.83
C GLN A 13 16.95 -6.41 -6.04
N GLY A 14 16.54 -7.61 -5.61
CA GLY A 14 15.62 -7.84 -4.51
C GLY A 14 14.59 -8.90 -4.86
N LEU A 15 14.91 -10.18 -4.62
CA LEU A 15 13.97 -11.28 -4.87
C LEU A 15 12.70 -11.11 -4.02
N ILE A 16 11.67 -10.46 -4.57
CA ILE A 16 10.31 -10.61 -4.08
C ILE A 16 9.82 -11.93 -4.66
N THR A 17 9.77 -12.97 -3.84
CA THR A 17 9.32 -14.29 -4.28
C THR A 17 7.83 -14.23 -4.64
N TYR A 18 7.38 -15.10 -5.55
CA TYR A 18 5.95 -15.27 -5.88
C TYR A 18 5.10 -15.48 -4.62
N GLU A 19 5.63 -16.24 -3.66
CA GLU A 19 4.98 -16.46 -2.37
C GLU A 19 4.78 -15.14 -1.59
N ARG A 20 5.78 -14.26 -1.56
CA ARG A 20 5.69 -12.96 -0.89
C ARG A 20 4.66 -12.04 -1.56
N VAL A 21 4.66 -11.98 -2.90
CA VAL A 21 3.64 -11.22 -3.65
C VAL A 21 2.25 -11.75 -3.32
N ARG A 22 2.08 -13.07 -3.32
CA ARG A 22 0.81 -13.72 -3.01
C ARG A 22 0.36 -13.45 -1.56
N GLN A 23 1.26 -13.49 -0.59
CA GLN A 23 0.97 -13.15 0.81
C GLN A 23 0.50 -11.69 0.95
N ILE A 24 1.16 -10.74 0.29
CA ILE A 24 0.77 -9.33 0.32
C ILE A 24 -0.57 -9.11 -0.40
N ALA A 25 -0.82 -9.83 -1.50
CA ALA A 25 -2.07 -9.76 -2.26
C ALA A 25 -3.29 -10.28 -1.48
N TYR A 26 -3.09 -11.23 -0.54
CA TYR A 26 -4.16 -11.64 0.38
C TYR A 26 -4.56 -10.55 1.37
N GLY A 27 -3.72 -9.53 1.52
CA GLY A 27 -3.90 -8.47 2.50
C GLY A 27 -3.67 -8.95 3.93
N PRO A 28 -3.94 -8.10 4.91
CA PRO A 28 -3.65 -8.40 6.30
C PRO A 28 -4.58 -9.44 6.92
N SER A 29 -4.14 -10.01 8.04
CA SER A 29 -4.93 -10.98 8.80
C SER A 29 -6.25 -10.37 9.30
N LYS A 30 -7.37 -11.08 9.14
CA LYS A 30 -8.70 -10.61 9.58
C LYS A 30 -8.83 -10.42 11.10
N ILE A 31 -7.92 -10.99 11.87
CA ILE A 31 -7.86 -10.85 13.34
C ILE A 31 -6.96 -9.70 13.80
N ALA A 32 -6.31 -8.99 12.88
CA ALA A 32 -5.49 -7.84 13.24
C ALA A 32 -6.38 -6.75 13.88
N GLN A 33 -5.86 -6.12 14.92
CA GLN A 33 -6.50 -4.95 15.53
C GLN A 33 -6.51 -3.81 14.51
N LYS A 34 -7.62 -3.06 14.44
CA LYS A 34 -7.77 -1.95 13.49
C LYS A 34 -7.83 -0.64 14.23
N TYR A 35 -7.24 0.38 13.62
CA TYR A 35 -7.25 1.75 14.12
C TYR A 35 -7.87 2.72 13.12
N HIS A 36 -8.48 3.77 13.64
CA HIS A 36 -9.10 4.82 12.82
C HIS A 36 -8.12 5.90 12.37
N GLY A 37 -6.95 5.98 13.00
CA GLY A 37 -5.90 6.91 12.63
C GLY A 37 -4.56 6.60 13.28
N PHE A 38 -3.49 7.07 12.67
CA PHE A 38 -2.11 6.86 13.11
C PHE A 38 -1.29 8.15 12.96
N ILE A 39 -0.35 8.38 13.87
CA ILE A 39 0.53 9.56 13.83
C ILE A 39 1.92 9.12 13.40
N VAL A 40 2.42 9.70 12.31
CA VAL A 40 3.79 9.50 11.83
C VAL A 40 4.37 10.85 11.40
N ASN A 41 5.61 11.13 11.78
CA ASN A 41 6.32 12.37 11.45
C ASN A 41 5.53 13.66 11.79
N GLY A 42 4.72 13.64 12.86
CA GLY A 42 3.90 14.79 13.27
C GLY A 42 2.57 14.93 12.51
N TYR A 43 2.30 14.08 11.53
CA TYR A 43 1.05 14.08 10.77
C TYR A 43 0.14 12.95 11.25
N ARG A 44 -1.13 13.28 11.52
CA ARG A 44 -2.18 12.29 11.78
C ARG A 44 -2.84 11.91 10.47
N PHE A 45 -2.76 10.64 10.11
CA PHE A 45 -3.49 10.04 9.02
C PHE A 45 -4.76 9.37 9.55
N HIS A 46 -5.82 9.37 8.74
CA HIS A 46 -7.07 8.69 9.06
C HIS A 46 -7.39 7.65 8.00
N THR A 47 -8.12 6.60 8.38
CA THR A 47 -8.82 5.81 7.38
C THR A 47 -9.85 6.68 6.66
N LYS A 48 -10.07 6.42 5.37
CA LYS A 48 -11.04 7.16 4.55
C LYS A 48 -12.40 7.25 5.22
N ASP A 49 -12.89 6.13 5.76
CA ASP A 49 -14.19 6.07 6.42
C ASP A 49 -14.26 6.93 7.68
N TYR A 50 -13.20 6.93 8.50
CA TYR A 50 -13.16 7.76 9.69
C TYR A 50 -13.06 9.26 9.37
N GLY A 51 -12.22 9.60 8.38
CA GLY A 51 -11.95 10.97 7.96
C GLY A 51 -13.14 11.71 7.33
N LYS A 52 -14.14 10.99 6.78
CA LYS A 52 -15.35 11.58 6.16
C LYS A 52 -16.13 12.53 7.08
N SER A 53 -16.00 12.36 8.39
CA SER A 53 -16.70 13.14 9.41
C SER A 53 -15.82 14.19 10.12
N LYS A 54 -14.55 14.31 9.72
CA LYS A 54 -13.57 15.18 10.37
C LYS A 54 -13.29 16.42 9.54
N SER A 55 -12.82 17.48 10.19
CA SER A 55 -12.43 18.72 9.52
C SER A 55 -11.28 18.52 8.52
N THR A 56 -10.44 17.50 8.72
CA THR A 56 -9.39 17.08 7.78
C THR A 56 -9.49 15.58 7.52
N MET A 57 -9.49 15.19 6.24
CA MET A 57 -9.54 13.77 5.85
C MET A 57 -8.21 13.07 6.11
N ASN A 58 -7.07 13.67 5.73
CA ASN A 58 -5.71 13.12 5.83
C ASN A 58 -5.62 11.60 5.53
N SER A 59 -6.32 11.15 4.49
CA SER A 59 -6.35 9.73 4.08
C SER A 59 -5.56 9.45 2.80
N GLY A 60 -5.03 10.48 2.14
CA GLY A 60 -4.19 10.31 0.95
C GLY A 60 -2.75 9.97 1.32
N VAL A 61 -2.15 9.04 0.57
CA VAL A 61 -0.73 8.68 0.67
C VAL A 61 -0.09 8.70 -0.72
N CYS A 62 1.22 9.00 -0.75
CA CYS A 62 2.03 8.96 -1.95
C CYS A 62 3.31 8.19 -1.64
N VAL A 63 3.71 7.30 -2.55
CA VAL A 63 5.02 6.67 -2.55
C VAL A 63 5.74 7.17 -3.79
N LYS A 64 6.90 7.78 -3.58
CA LYS A 64 7.73 8.26 -4.68
C LYS A 64 8.10 7.08 -5.58
N GLY A 65 7.87 7.22 -6.88
CA GLY A 65 8.28 6.23 -7.86
C GLY A 65 9.81 6.15 -7.91
N SER A 66 10.35 4.96 -7.67
CA SER A 66 11.76 4.65 -7.97
C SER A 66 11.81 3.60 -9.07
N THR A 67 11.39 3.97 -10.28
CA THR A 67 11.59 3.12 -11.46
C THR A 67 13.02 3.32 -11.96
N TYR A 68 13.65 2.25 -12.46
CA TYR A 68 15.02 2.27 -12.99
C TYR A 68 15.15 3.03 -14.33
N ASN A 69 14.15 3.82 -14.70
CA ASN A 69 14.09 4.61 -15.92
C ASN A 69 13.84 6.08 -15.60
N GLU A 70 14.11 6.94 -16.57
CA GLU A 70 14.05 8.40 -16.51
C GLU A 70 12.63 8.97 -16.24
N ASN A 71 11.60 8.12 -16.18
CA ASN A 71 10.24 8.51 -15.87
C ASN A 71 9.91 8.16 -14.41
N GLU A 72 9.99 9.14 -13.52
CA GLU A 72 9.50 9.00 -12.14
C GLU A 72 7.95 8.98 -12.14
N TYR A 73 7.34 7.82 -11.91
CA TYR A 73 5.89 7.70 -11.70
C TYR A 73 5.58 7.51 -10.21
N ASP A 74 5.07 8.56 -9.58
CA ASP A 74 4.58 8.49 -8.20
C ASP A 74 3.31 7.64 -8.09
N TYR A 75 3.24 6.86 -7.02
CA TYR A 75 2.08 6.02 -6.71
C TYR A 75 1.23 6.68 -5.64
N TYR A 76 -0.04 6.95 -5.96
CA TYR A 76 -0.99 7.55 -5.04
C TYR A 76 -1.99 6.50 -4.54
N GLY A 77 -2.34 6.60 -3.26
CA GLY A 77 -3.28 5.69 -2.62
C GLY A 77 -4.13 6.37 -1.55
N ILE A 78 -5.09 5.61 -1.04
CA ILE A 78 -5.95 6.01 0.07
C ILE A 78 -5.78 5.01 1.22
N VAL A 79 -5.70 5.52 2.44
CA VAL A 79 -5.69 4.71 3.66
C VAL A 79 -7.08 4.14 3.89
N GLU A 80 -7.28 2.88 3.52
CA GLU A 80 -8.54 2.16 3.79
C GLU A 80 -8.49 1.48 5.17
N GLU A 81 -7.30 1.05 5.62
CA GLU A 81 -7.11 0.32 6.87
C GLU A 81 -5.78 0.68 7.54
N ILE A 82 -5.77 0.72 8.88
CA ILE A 82 -4.58 0.87 9.72
C ILE A 82 -4.64 -0.25 10.75
N LEU A 83 -3.51 -0.95 10.92
CA LEU A 83 -3.36 -2.11 11.80
C LEU A 83 -2.33 -1.89 12.90
#